data_AF-A0A9N6WSN0-F1
#
_entry.id   AF-A0A9N6WSN0-F1
#
_cell.length_a   1.000
_cell.length_b   1.000
_cell.length_c   1.000
_cell.angle_alpha   90.00
_cell.angle_beta   90.00
_cell.angle_gamma   90.00
#
_symmetry.space_group_name_H-M   'P 1'
#
loop_
_entity.id
_entity.type
_entity.pdbx_description
1 polymer ?
#
loop_
_entity_poly.entity_id
_entity_poly.type
_entity_poly.pdbx_seq_one_letter_code
_entity_poly.pdbx_strand_id
1 'polypeptide(L)'
;MSGLKTNDLDNFTHLLTGYVGSQSFLEQVYETVLQLKKKNPNLVYVCDPVMGDNGHMYVPKELLDIYRDKLIPLADVITPNQFEVELLTGKSIVNENDAIESMKLLHNMGAKTVVITSSLLGPSGDLTAFASTSNL
;
A
#
# COMPACT_ATOMS: atom_id res chain seq x y z
N MET A 1 14.45 2.92 14.98
CA MET A 1 14.49 1.53 15.50
C MET A 1 15.45 1.29 16.67
N SER A 2 16.56 2.03 16.83
CA SER A 2 17.54 1.77 17.90
C SER A 2 16.94 1.74 19.31
N GLY A 3 16.12 2.74 19.67
CA GLY A 3 15.50 2.81 20.99
C GLY A 3 14.58 1.62 21.31
N LEU A 4 13.77 1.17 20.33
CA LEU A 4 12.91 -0.01 20.51
C LEU A 4 13.75 -1.27 20.71
N LYS A 5 14.79 -1.46 19.89
CA LYS A 5 15.72 -2.59 19.99
C LYS A 5 16.43 -2.65 21.34
N THR A 6 16.93 -1.51 21.82
CA THR A 6 17.62 -1.43 23.12
C THR A 6 16.71 -1.84 24.28
N ASN A 7 15.40 -1.67 24.15
CA ASN A 7 14.42 -2.03 25.18
C ASN A 7 13.68 -3.35 24.89
N ASP A 8 14.09 -4.12 23.88
CA ASP A 8 13.44 -5.36 23.42
C ASP A 8 11.94 -5.18 23.09
N LEU A 9 11.58 -4.01 22.55
CA LEU A 9 10.22 -3.62 22.17
C LEU A 9 9.98 -3.67 20.65
N ASP A 10 10.74 -4.49 19.91
CA ASP A 10 10.66 -4.60 18.45
C ASP A 10 10.20 -5.99 17.95
N ASN A 11 9.58 -6.80 18.81
CA ASN A 11 8.91 -8.05 18.43
C ASN A 11 7.45 -7.81 18.05
N PHE A 12 7.23 -7.38 16.81
CA PHE A 12 5.89 -7.16 16.27
C PHE A 12 5.38 -8.36 15.45
N THR A 13 4.07 -8.61 15.54
CA THR A 13 3.37 -9.57 14.66
C THR A 13 2.77 -8.88 13.44
N HIS A 14 2.41 -7.60 13.56
CA HIS A 14 1.81 -6.79 12.51
C HIS A 14 2.45 -5.40 12.48
N LEU A 15 2.59 -4.85 11.28
CA LEU A 15 2.98 -3.47 11.03
C LEU A 15 1.95 -2.84 10.10
N LEU A 16 1.46 -1.65 10.46
CA LEU A 16 0.62 -0.82 9.62
C LEU A 16 1.32 0.50 9.37
N THR A 17 1.42 0.93 8.12
CA THR A 17 1.89 2.27 7.75
C THR A 17 0.78 3.00 7.01
N GLY A 18 0.63 4.29 7.26
CA GLY A 18 -0.29 5.18 6.54
C GLY A 18 0.44 6.45 6.10
N TYR A 19 -0.17 7.61 6.33
CA TYR A 19 0.35 8.90 5.88
C TYR A 19 1.82 9.15 6.21
N VAL A 20 2.61 9.47 5.18
CA VAL A 20 4.00 9.89 5.24
C VAL A 20 4.18 11.12 4.36
N GLY A 21 4.55 12.25 4.97
CA GLY A 21 4.64 13.54 4.27
C GLY A 21 5.99 13.85 3.63
N SER A 22 7.00 13.00 3.78
CA SER A 22 8.34 13.27 3.23
C SER A 22 9.03 12.02 2.70
N GLN A 23 9.82 12.20 1.64
CA GLN A 23 10.58 11.13 0.99
C GLN A 23 11.56 10.47 1.96
N SER A 24 12.30 11.26 2.74
CA SER A 24 13.28 10.75 3.70
C SER A 24 12.64 9.90 4.80
N PHE A 25 11.43 10.27 5.23
CA PHE A 25 10.71 9.45 6.21
C PHE A 25 10.20 8.15 5.60
N LEU A 26 9.72 8.19 4.34
CA LEU A 26 9.27 6.97 3.65
C LEU A 26 10.40 5.98 3.40
N GLU A 27 11.60 6.46 3.04
CA GLU A 27 12.80 5.64 2.96
C GLU A 27 13.15 4.99 4.32
N GLN A 28 13.01 5.74 5.41
CA GLN A 28 13.25 5.20 6.75
C GLN A 28 12.19 4.15 7.16
N VAL A 29 10.94 4.32 6.70
CA VAL A 29 9.87 3.31 6.84
C VAL A 29 10.26 2.05 6.08
N TYR A 30 10.69 2.16 4.82
CA TYR A 30 11.17 1.03 4.02
C TYR A 30 12.28 0.24 4.73
N GLU A 31 13.33 0.94 5.21
CA GLU A 31 14.41 0.31 5.97
C GLU A 31 13.91 -0.37 7.26
N THR A 32 12.89 0.20 7.90
CA THR A 32 12.27 -0.39 9.10
C THR A 32 11.50 -1.65 8.78
N VAL A 33 10.71 -1.66 7.69
CA VAL A 33 9.98 -2.84 7.21
C VAL A 33 10.94 -3.99 6.92
N LEU A 34 12.05 -3.72 6.21
CA LEU A 34 13.09 -4.71 5.92
C LEU A 34 13.67 -5.32 7.20
N GLN A 35 14.02 -4.48 8.17
CA GLN A 35 14.59 -4.94 9.44
C GLN A 35 13.60 -5.81 10.23
N LEU A 36 12.33 -5.41 10.28
CA LEU A 36 11.29 -6.14 11.01
C LEU A 36 10.96 -7.48 10.33
N LYS A 37 10.84 -7.52 9.00
CA LYS A 37 10.64 -8.78 8.26
C LYS A 37 11.83 -9.73 8.35
N LYS A 38 13.06 -9.20 8.41
CA LYS A 38 14.26 -10.02 8.65
C LYS A 38 14.23 -10.66 10.05
N LYS A 39 13.74 -9.93 11.06
CA LYS A 39 13.63 -10.44 12.44
C LYS A 39 12.48 -11.44 12.58
N ASN A 40 11.33 -11.15 11.99
CA ASN A 40 10.15 -12.01 11.96
C ASN A 40 9.67 -12.18 10.52
N PRO A 41 10.05 -13.28 9.83
CA PRO A 41 9.58 -13.57 8.47
C PRO A 41 8.05 -13.74 8.35
N ASN A 42 7.36 -13.98 9.47
CA ASN A 42 5.90 -14.09 9.53
C ASN A 42 5.22 -12.75 9.87
N LEU A 43 5.95 -11.63 9.95
CA LEU A 43 5.36 -10.31 10.16
C LEU A 43 4.41 -9.98 9.01
N VAL A 44 3.16 -9.65 9.36
CA VAL A 44 2.18 -9.14 8.41
C VAL A 44 2.37 -7.62 8.27
N TYR A 45 2.71 -7.18 7.06
CA TYR A 45 2.82 -5.77 6.74
C TYR A 45 1.61 -5.29 5.95
N VAL A 46 0.86 -4.35 6.52
CA VAL A 46 -0.25 -3.63 5.91
C VAL A 46 0.25 -2.24 5.49
N CYS A 47 0.27 -1.98 4.19
CA CYS A 47 0.72 -0.72 3.61
C CYS A 47 -0.49 0.05 3.09
N ASP A 48 -0.82 1.17 3.74
CA ASP A 48 -1.77 2.15 3.22
C ASP A 48 -0.97 3.26 2.50
N PRO A 49 -0.92 3.27 1.15
CA PRO A 49 -0.05 4.15 0.39
C PRO A 49 -0.66 5.54 0.23
N VAL A 50 -0.93 6.21 1.35
CA VAL A 50 -1.64 7.50 1.40
C VAL A 50 -0.88 8.55 0.60
N MET A 51 -1.38 8.84 -0.60
CA MET A 51 -0.78 9.82 -1.53
C MET A 51 -1.76 10.91 -1.92
N GLY A 52 -3.05 10.64 -1.91
CA GLY A 52 -4.05 11.61 -2.36
C GLY A 52 -5.43 11.00 -2.53
N ASP A 53 -6.38 11.85 -2.86
CA ASP A 53 -7.75 11.46 -3.17
C ASP A 53 -8.39 12.51 -4.09
N ASN A 54 -9.51 12.18 -4.74
CA ASN A 54 -10.30 13.05 -5.59
C ASN A 54 -9.47 13.77 -6.67
N GLY A 55 -8.52 13.07 -7.29
CA GLY A 55 -7.69 13.60 -8.38
C GLY A 55 -6.49 14.46 -7.93
N HIS A 56 -6.26 14.62 -6.63
CA HIS A 56 -5.23 15.51 -6.09
C HIS A 56 -4.25 14.76 -5.19
N MET A 57 -2.94 14.90 -5.47
CA MET A 57 -1.90 14.42 -4.54
C MET A 57 -1.71 15.40 -3.37
N TYR A 58 -1.52 14.85 -2.18
CA TYR A 58 -1.17 15.61 -0.96
C TYR A 58 0.34 15.57 -0.66
N VAL A 59 1.07 14.69 -1.34
CA VAL A 59 2.47 14.39 -1.06
C VAL A 59 3.36 14.62 -2.29
N PRO A 60 4.69 14.74 -2.10
CA PRO A 60 5.62 14.83 -3.22
C PRO A 60 5.53 13.62 -4.15
N LYS A 61 5.67 13.83 -5.47
CA LYS A 61 5.52 12.78 -6.49
C LYS A 61 6.54 11.66 -6.34
N GLU A 62 7.69 11.97 -5.74
CA GLU A 62 8.79 11.05 -5.48
C GLU A 62 8.39 9.90 -4.54
N LEU A 63 7.33 10.07 -3.73
CA LEU A 63 6.83 8.99 -2.87
C LEU A 63 6.17 7.87 -3.68
N LEU A 64 5.62 8.18 -4.86
CA LEU A 64 4.98 7.19 -5.72
C LEU A 64 5.95 6.07 -6.11
N ASP A 65 7.16 6.43 -6.53
CA ASP A 65 8.18 5.45 -6.94
C ASP A 65 8.65 4.62 -5.74
N ILE A 66 8.74 5.21 -4.55
CA ILE A 66 9.09 4.46 -3.33
C ILE A 66 7.99 3.47 -2.95
N TYR A 67 6.72 3.88 -2.99
CA TYR A 67 5.62 2.96 -2.75
C TYR A 67 5.62 1.82 -3.77
N ARG A 68 5.62 2.15 -5.07
CA ARG A 68 5.55 1.18 -6.17
C ARG A 68 6.71 0.21 -6.20
N ASP A 69 7.93 0.71 -6.10
CA ASP A 69 9.14 -0.08 -6.39
C ASP A 69 9.78 -0.67 -5.14
N LYS A 70 9.44 -0.18 -3.93
CA LYS A 70 10.07 -0.62 -2.67
C LYS A 70 9.09 -1.17 -1.65
N LEU A 71 8.02 -0.45 -1.32
CA LEU A 71 7.13 -0.84 -0.21
C LEU A 71 6.08 -1.89 -0.60
N ILE A 72 5.42 -1.72 -1.74
CA ILE A 72 4.42 -2.68 -2.24
C ILE A 72 5.01 -4.08 -2.42
N PRO A 73 6.23 -4.27 -2.97
CA PRO A 73 6.87 -5.58 -3.03
C PRO A 73 7.06 -6.29 -1.68
N LEU A 74 7.05 -5.54 -0.58
CA LEU A 74 7.18 -6.08 0.77
C LEU A 74 5.82 -6.29 1.47
N ALA A 75 4.74 -5.72 0.94
CA ALA A 75 3.44 -5.68 1.60
C ALA A 75 2.69 -7.02 1.51
N ASP A 76 2.15 -7.46 2.63
CA ASP A 76 1.21 -8.59 2.65
C ASP A 76 -0.21 -8.12 2.33
N VAL A 77 -0.55 -6.90 2.72
CA VAL A 77 -1.82 -6.25 2.41
C VAL A 77 -1.54 -4.81 1.97
N ILE A 78 -2.19 -4.37 0.90
CA ILE A 78 -2.24 -2.95 0.54
C ILE A 78 -3.68 -2.45 0.53
N THR A 79 -3.89 -1.20 0.94
CA THR A 79 -5.24 -0.60 1.08
C THR A 79 -5.43 0.70 0.28
N PRO A 80 -4.98 0.80 -0.98
CA PRO A 80 -5.12 2.04 -1.74
C PRO A 80 -6.59 2.39 -2.02
N ASN A 81 -6.90 3.67 -2.18
CA ASN A 81 -8.15 4.10 -2.82
C ASN A 81 -8.04 4.03 -4.36
N GLN A 82 -9.15 4.25 -5.10
CA GLN A 82 -9.12 4.23 -6.57
C GLN A 82 -8.05 5.17 -7.16
N PHE A 83 -7.96 6.41 -6.69
CA PHE A 83 -6.99 7.38 -7.22
C PHE A 83 -5.54 6.90 -7.06
N GLU A 84 -5.22 6.33 -5.89
CA GLU A 84 -3.90 5.77 -5.62
C GLU A 84 -3.60 4.54 -6.48
N VAL A 85 -4.60 3.68 -6.72
CA VAL A 85 -4.45 2.55 -7.65
C VAL A 85 -4.13 3.05 -9.05
N GLU A 86 -4.85 4.06 -9.55
CA GLU A 86 -4.60 4.62 -10.89
C GLU A 86 -3.20 5.22 -10.99
N LEU A 87 -2.70 5.88 -9.94
CA LEU A 87 -1.33 6.39 -9.87
C LEU A 87 -0.29 5.26 -9.87
N LEU A 88 -0.50 4.22 -9.05
CA LEU A 88 0.44 3.10 -8.89
C LEU A 88 0.54 2.26 -10.16
N THR A 89 -0.59 2.02 -10.83
CA THR A 89 -0.69 1.14 -11.99
C THR A 89 -0.56 1.88 -13.32
N GLY A 90 -0.76 3.21 -13.33
CA GLY A 90 -0.86 4.00 -14.55
C GLY A 90 -2.12 3.72 -15.38
N LYS A 91 -3.11 3.01 -14.82
CA LYS A 91 -4.34 2.59 -15.51
C LYS A 91 -5.56 3.23 -14.87
N SER A 92 -6.37 3.92 -15.67
CA SER A 92 -7.68 4.46 -15.23
C SER A 92 -8.68 3.34 -14.94
N ILE A 93 -9.49 3.54 -13.90
CA ILE A 93 -10.54 2.61 -13.46
C ILE A 93 -11.89 3.26 -13.74
N VAL A 94 -12.59 2.80 -14.78
CA VAL A 94 -13.92 3.33 -15.14
C VAL A 94 -15.02 2.27 -15.09
N ASN A 95 -14.65 1.02 -14.80
CA ASN A 95 -15.56 -0.11 -14.60
C ASN A 95 -14.89 -1.18 -13.72
N GLU A 96 -15.67 -2.18 -13.32
CA GLU A 96 -15.21 -3.28 -12.46
C GLU A 96 -14.08 -4.11 -13.07
N ASN A 97 -14.08 -4.34 -14.39
CA ASN A 97 -13.00 -5.09 -15.04
C ASN A 97 -11.67 -4.35 -14.93
N ASP A 98 -11.67 -3.01 -15.04
CA ASP A 98 -10.46 -2.22 -14.84
C ASP A 98 -9.93 -2.33 -13.41
N ALA A 99 -10.82 -2.32 -12.40
CA ALA A 99 -10.43 -2.53 -11.01
C ALA A 99 -9.78 -3.91 -10.81
N ILE A 100 -10.36 -4.96 -11.38
CA ILE A 100 -9.81 -6.33 -11.33
C ILE A 100 -8.44 -6.40 -12.02
N GLU A 101 -8.28 -5.80 -13.19
CA GLU A 101 -7.00 -5.77 -13.90
C GLU A 101 -5.93 -4.99 -13.13
N SER A 102 -6.29 -3.85 -12.53
CA SER A 102 -5.38 -3.07 -11.70
C SER A 102 -4.95 -3.83 -10.44
N MET A 103 -5.86 -4.58 -9.79
CA MET A 103 -5.48 -5.47 -8.68
C MET A 103 -4.49 -6.55 -9.10
N LYS A 104 -4.62 -7.12 -10.32
CA LYS A 104 -3.63 -8.07 -10.86
C LYS A 104 -2.26 -7.42 -11.05
N LEU A 105 -2.20 -6.18 -11.52
CA LEU A 105 -0.93 -5.45 -11.63
C LEU A 105 -0.28 -5.25 -10.26
N LEU A 106 -1.06 -4.88 -9.24
CA LEU A 106 -0.58 -4.72 -7.86
C LEU A 106 -0.10 -6.05 -7.26
N HIS A 107 -0.76 -7.17 -7.56
CA HIS A 107 -0.27 -8.50 -7.21
C HIS A 107 1.07 -8.81 -7.89
N ASN A 108 1.23 -8.47 -9.17
CA ASN A 108 2.49 -8.64 -9.90
C ASN A 108 3.63 -7.77 -9.33
N MET A 109 3.30 -6.65 -8.66
CA MET A 109 4.28 -5.84 -7.92
C MET A 109 4.69 -6.48 -6.58
N GLY A 110 3.99 -7.52 -6.12
CA GLY A 110 4.36 -8.31 -4.93
C GLY A 110 3.33 -8.28 -3.79
N ALA A 111 2.28 -7.45 -3.88
CA ALA A 111 1.23 -7.44 -2.86
C ALA A 111 0.45 -8.75 -2.85
N LYS A 112 0.32 -9.41 -1.69
CA LYS A 112 -0.46 -10.65 -1.58
C LYS A 112 -1.96 -10.40 -1.53
N THR A 113 -2.37 -9.39 -0.77
CA THR A 113 -3.77 -8.95 -0.64
C THR A 113 -3.88 -7.50 -1.08
N VAL A 114 -4.86 -7.20 -1.91
CA VAL A 114 -5.18 -5.84 -2.35
C VAL A 114 -6.60 -5.54 -1.92
N VAL A 115 -6.80 -4.40 -1.26
CA VAL A 115 -8.12 -3.88 -0.91
C VAL A 115 -8.21 -2.47 -1.49
N ILE A 116 -8.94 -2.31 -2.60
CA ILE A 116 -9.31 -0.99 -3.10
C ILE A 116 -10.39 -0.45 -2.18
N THR A 117 -10.04 0.50 -1.31
CA THR A 117 -10.88 0.93 -0.18
C THR A 117 -12.11 1.73 -0.60
N SER A 118 -11.99 2.48 -1.70
CA SER A 118 -13.09 3.27 -2.26
C SER A 118 -12.97 3.42 -3.78
N SER A 119 -14.10 3.32 -4.46
CA SER A 119 -14.28 3.60 -5.89
C SER A 119 -15.68 4.13 -6.15
N LEU A 120 -15.82 4.91 -7.23
CA LEU A 120 -17.09 5.49 -7.68
C LEU A 120 -17.83 4.61 -8.71
N LEU A 121 -17.53 3.31 -8.72
CA LEU A 121 -18.13 2.36 -9.66
C LEU A 121 -19.52 1.85 -9.23
N GLY A 122 -19.93 2.16 -7.99
CA GLY A 122 -21.21 1.77 -7.43
C GLY A 122 -22.38 2.67 -7.88
N PRO A 123 -23.60 2.38 -7.41
CA PRO A 123 -24.74 3.27 -7.55
C PRO A 123 -24.43 4.68 -7.03
N SER A 124 -25.13 5.69 -7.57
CA SER A 124 -24.96 7.07 -7.10
C SER A 124 -25.24 7.18 -5.60
N GLY A 125 -24.24 7.65 -4.84
CA GLY A 125 -24.31 7.76 -3.38
C GLY A 125 -23.56 6.65 -2.64
N ASP A 126 -23.15 5.59 -3.32
CA ASP A 126 -22.45 4.45 -2.71
C ASP A 126 -20.97 4.44 -3.09
N LEU A 127 -20.11 4.06 -2.13
CA LEU A 127 -18.72 3.70 -2.39
C LEU A 127 -18.61 2.19 -2.53
N THR A 128 -17.95 1.73 -3.59
CA THR A 128 -17.68 0.31 -3.80
C THR A 128 -16.23 0.01 -3.47
N ALA A 129 -16.00 -1.02 -2.66
CA ALA A 129 -14.67 -1.55 -2.37
C ALA A 129 -14.46 -2.87 -3.13
N PHE A 130 -13.23 -3.10 -3.58
CA PHE A 130 -12.81 -4.35 -4.20
C PHE A 130 -11.72 -4.99 -3.37
N ALA A 131 -11.73 -6.32 -3.26
CA ALA A 131 -10.68 -7.04 -2.56
C ALA A 131 -10.28 -8.31 -3.33
N SER A 132 -8.99 -8.58 -3.38
CA SER A 132 -8.44 -9.80 -3.96
C SER A 132 -7.21 -10.28 -3.23
N THR A 133 -6.96 -11.59 -3.30
CA THR A 133 -5.76 -12.23 -2.81
C THR A 133 -5.11 -13.01 -3.94
N SER A 134 -3.78 -12.92 -4.08
CA SER A 134 -3.00 -13.54 -5.16
C SER A 134 -3.03 -15.07 -5.20
N ASN A 135 -3.61 -15.72 -4.19
CA ASN A 135 -3.66 -17.18 -4.02
C ASN A 135 -5.03 -17.79 -4.35
N LEU A 136 -5.81 -17.10 -5.20
CA LEU A 136 -7.01 -17.62 -5.88
C LEU A 136 -6.82 -17.57 -7.40
#